data_AF-A0A949MTG4-F1
#
_entry.id   AF-A0A949MTG4-F1
#
_cell.length_a   1.000
_cell.length_b   1.000
_cell.length_c   1.000
_cell.angle_alpha   90.00
_cell.angle_beta   90.00
_cell.angle_gamma   90.00
#
_symmetry.space_group_name_H-M   'P 1'
#
loop_
_entity.id
_entity.type
_entity.pdbx_description
1 polymer ?
#
loop_
_entity_poly.entity_id
_entity_poly.type
_entity_poly.pdbx_seq_one_letter_code
_entity_poly.pdbx_strand_id
1 'polypeptide(L)' 'MPSDIEIARQARLQRISALADEKLGIAEDHLEPYGRYKAKLSLDYIGSL' A
#
# COMPACT_ATOMS: atom_id res chain seq x y z
N MET A 1 -19.24 -21.83 0.62
CA MET A 1 -18.31 -20.89 -0.02
C MET A 1 -18.37 -19.61 0.79
N PRO A 2 -17.23 -19.08 1.27
CA PRO A 2 -17.23 -17.81 2.00
C PRO A 2 -17.72 -16.68 1.09
N SER A 3 -18.39 -15.69 1.67
CA SER A 3 -18.72 -14.42 1.04
C SER A 3 -17.47 -13.56 0.81
N ASP A 4 -17.55 -12.59 -0.10
CA ASP A 4 -16.42 -11.70 -0.43
C ASP A 4 -15.85 -11.00 0.81
N ILE A 5 -16.70 -10.58 1.75
CA ILE A 5 -16.26 -9.94 2.99
C ILE A 5 -15.56 -10.91 3.94
N GLU A 6 -15.95 -12.19 3.95
CA GLU A 6 -15.28 -13.22 4.74
C GLU A 6 -13.89 -13.51 4.18
N ILE A 7 -13.76 -13.60 2.84
CA ILE A 7 -12.47 -13.77 2.16
C ILE A 7 -11.56 -12.58 2.46
N ALA A 8 -12.05 -11.35 2.33
CA ALA A 8 -11.27 -10.13 2.59
C ALA A 8 -10.75 -10.05 4.04
N ARG A 9 -11.57 -10.51 5.02
CA ARG A 9 -11.17 -10.54 6.44
C ARG A 9 -10.11 -11.60 6.75
N GLN A 10 -10.05 -12.69 5.98
CA GLN A 10 -9.06 -13.76 6.13
C GLN A 10 -7.70 -13.41 5.51
N ALA A 11 -7.63 -12.39 4.66
CA ALA A 11 -6.40 -12.00 3.98
C ALA A 11 -5.33 -11.50 4.96
N ARG A 12 -4.10 -12.00 4.80
CA ARG A 12 -2.94 -11.48 5.52
C ARG A 12 -2.42 -10.22 4.83
N LEU A 13 -2.82 -9.06 5.34
CA LEU A 13 -2.40 -7.76 4.78
C LEU A 13 -0.90 -7.50 5.01
N GLN A 14 -0.22 -7.03 3.98
CA GLN A 14 1.15 -6.53 4.05
C GLN A 14 1.15 -5.01 4.29
N ARG A 15 2.13 -4.50 5.04
CA ARG A 15 2.28 -3.04 5.23
C ARG A 15 2.47 -2.36 3.89
N ILE A 16 1.82 -1.21 3.70
CA ILE A 16 1.85 -0.51 2.42
C ILE A 16 3.25 -0.02 2.04
N SER A 17 4.05 0.44 3.01
CA SER A 17 5.43 0.87 2.77
C SER A 17 6.32 -0.27 2.29
N ALA A 18 6.27 -1.42 2.96
CA ALA A 18 7.01 -2.61 2.55
C ALA A 18 6.58 -3.13 1.16
N LEU A 19 5.27 -3.13 0.87
CA LEU A 19 4.76 -3.57 -0.43
C LEU A 19 5.21 -2.64 -1.56
N ALA A 20 5.18 -1.32 -1.35
CA ALA A 20 5.54 -0.33 -2.35
C ALA A 20 7.04 -0.38 -2.70
N ASP A 21 7.89 -0.56 -1.70
CA ASP A 21 9.33 -0.77 -1.89
C ASP A 21 9.63 -2.07 -2.64
N GLU A 22 9.10 -3.21 -2.17
CA GLU A 22 9.39 -4.53 -2.75
C GLU A 22 8.89 -4.68 -4.19
N LYS A 23 7.71 -4.13 -4.50
CA LYS A 23 7.07 -4.33 -5.81
C LYS A 23 7.39 -3.25 -6.84
N LEU A 24 7.56 -2.01 -6.37
CA LEU A 24 7.63 -0.84 -7.25
C LEU A 24 8.88 0.02 -6.99
N GLY A 25 9.71 -0.31 -6.00
CA GLY A 25 10.88 0.49 -5.63
C GLY A 25 10.53 1.86 -5.05
N ILE A 26 9.32 2.02 -4.50
CA ILE A 26 8.85 3.30 -3.97
C ILE A 26 9.24 3.39 -2.49
N ALA A 27 10.19 4.29 -2.19
CA ALA A 27 10.62 4.56 -0.83
C ALA A 27 9.48 5.14 0.03
N GLU A 28 9.56 4.91 1.34
CA GLU A 28 8.53 5.37 2.31
C GLU A 28 8.40 6.90 2.35
N ASP A 29 9.47 7.65 2.03
CA ASP A 29 9.47 9.12 1.96
C ASP A 29 8.53 9.69 0.88
N HIS A 30 8.14 8.87 -0.10
CA HIS A 30 7.19 9.23 -1.15
C HIS A 30 5.75 8.81 -0.84
N LEU A 31 5.51 8.25 0.34
CA LEU A 31 4.21 7.77 0.78
C LEU A 31 3.65 8.62 1.91
N GLU A 32 2.37 8.97 1.81
CA GLU A 32 1.59 9.56 2.89
C GLU A 32 0.64 8.49 3.47
N PRO A 33 0.98 7.83 4.61
CA PRO A 33 0.22 6.68 5.09
C PRO A 33 -1.13 7.06 5.72
N TYR A 34 -2.16 6.29 5.37
CA TYR A 34 -3.49 6.32 5.99
C TYR A 34 -3.75 5.00 6.71
N GLY A 35 -3.14 4.88 7.89
CA GLY A 35 -3.04 3.61 8.61
C GLY A 35 -1.95 2.71 8.00
N ARG A 36 -2.00 1.42 8.28
CA ARG A 36 -0.89 0.49 7.97
C ARG A 36 -0.89 -0.05 6.54
N TYR A 37 -2.04 -0.01 5.86
CA TYR A 37 -2.29 -0.77 4.64
C TYR A 37 -2.77 0.09 3.47
N LYS A 38 -2.74 1.42 3.62
CA LYS A 38 -3.12 2.39 2.58
C LYS A 38 -2.21 3.60 2.69
N ALA A 39 -1.87 4.20 1.56
CA ALA A 39 -1.11 5.44 1.48
C ALA A 39 -1.48 6.20 0.21
N LYS A 40 -1.26 7.51 0.19
CA LYS A 40 -1.17 8.29 -1.05
C LYS A 40 0.28 8.38 -1.49
N LEU A 41 0.49 8.62 -2.77
CA LEU A 41 1.80 9.00 -3.31
C LEU A 41 1.93 10.52 -3.27
N SER A 42 3.12 11.00 -2.92
CA SER A 42 3.41 12.43 -3.01
C SER A 42 3.34 12.90 -4.46
N LEU A 43 2.85 14.13 -4.67
CA LEU A 43 2.77 14.71 -6.01
C LEU A 43 4.16 14.92 -6.62
N ASP A 44 5.16 15.25 -5.80
CA ASP A 44 6.54 15.41 -6.23
C ASP A 44 7.12 14.11 -6.82
N TYR A 45 6.84 12.97 -6.18
CA TYR A 45 7.24 11.66 -6.70
C TYR A 45 6.57 11.39 -8.04
N ILE A 46 5.25 11.59 -8.14
CA ILE A 46 4.51 11.40 -9.40
C ILE A 46 5.05 12.32 -10.50
N GLY A 47 5.40 13.56 -10.18
CA GLY A 47 5.96 14.52 -11.13
C GLY A 47 7.40 14.19 -11.58
N SER A 48 8.11 13.32 -10.86
CA SER A 48 9.48 12.89 -11.21
C SER A 48 9.56 11.64 -12.09
N LEU A 49 8.43 10.94 -12.29
CA LEU A 49 8.31 9.76 -13.15
C LEU A 49 8.22 10.14 -14.63
#